data_AF-A0A6L7CP44-F1
#
_entry.id   AF-A0A6L7CP44-F1
#
_cell.length_a   1.000
_cell.length_b   1.000
_cell.length_c   1.000
_cell.angle_alpha   90.00
_cell.angle_beta   90.00
_cell.angle_gamma   90.00
#
_symmetry.space_group_name_H-M   'P 1'
#
loop_
_entity.id
_entity.type
_entity.pdbx_description
1 polymer ?
#
loop_
_entity_poly.entity_id
_entity_poly.type
_entity_poly.pdbx_seq_one_letter_code
_entity_poly.pdbx_strand_id
1 'polypeptide(L)'
;LEQIVFKDETQKITLTHRTTSCTEIEQLRKGTGLKIDDFARVLGVSVAMVKEWESRRVKPSSAELKLMRLIQANPALSKQLME
;
A
#
# COMPACT_ATOMS: atom_id res chain seq x y z
N LEU A 1 -27.53 16.92 10.35
CA LEU A 1 -26.66 15.86 10.90
C LEU A 1 -27.43 14.57 10.65
N GLU A 2 -27.02 13.60 9.84
CA GLU A 2 -25.69 13.12 9.51
C GLU A 2 -25.81 11.99 8.46
N GLN A 3 -24.71 11.80 7.71
CA GLN A 3 -24.22 10.54 7.14
C GLN A 3 -24.97 9.88 5.96
N ILE A 4 -24.41 10.06 4.76
CA ILE A 4 -24.61 9.13 3.64
C ILE A 4 -23.45 8.13 3.62
N VAL A 5 -23.87 6.88 3.76
CA VAL A 5 -23.16 5.60 3.75
C VAL A 5 -22.18 5.48 2.58
N PHE A 6 -20.89 5.34 2.88
CA PHE A 6 -19.92 4.82 1.92
C PHE A 6 -20.12 3.31 1.78
N LYS A 7 -20.61 2.91 0.60
CA LYS A 7 -20.81 1.53 0.20
C LYS A 7 -19.45 0.94 -0.18
N ASP A 8 -18.79 0.29 0.78
CA ASP A 8 -17.57 -0.47 0.54
C ASP A 8 -17.93 -1.76 -0.20
N GLU A 9 -17.63 -1.79 -1.50
CA GLU A 9 -17.74 -2.98 -2.32
C GLU A 9 -16.65 -3.98 -1.92
N THR A 10 -17.02 -4.82 -0.95
CA THR A 10 -16.74 -6.26 -0.83
C THR A 10 -15.66 -6.79 -1.79
N GLN A 11 -14.41 -6.77 -1.34
CA GLN A 11 -13.44 -7.78 -1.76
C GLN A 11 -13.03 -8.61 -0.56
N LYS A 12 -13.73 -9.73 -0.40
CA LYS A 12 -13.40 -10.82 0.53
C LYS A 12 -12.00 -11.32 0.23
N ILE A 13 -11.03 -10.94 1.05
CA ILE A 13 -9.75 -11.63 1.11
C ILE A 13 -9.70 -12.28 2.49
N THR A 14 -10.13 -13.54 2.52
CA THR A 14 -9.86 -14.45 3.64
C THR A 14 -8.34 -14.66 3.70
N LEU A 15 -7.62 -13.78 4.40
CA LEU A 15 -6.23 -14.03 4.74
C LEU A 15 -6.17 -14.29 6.24
N THR A 16 -6.03 -15.57 6.57
CA THR A 16 -5.60 -16.08 7.86
C THR A 16 -4.41 -15.25 8.34
N HIS A 17 -4.65 -14.37 9.31
CA HIS A 17 -3.65 -13.51 9.94
C HIS A 17 -2.71 -14.39 10.78
N ARG A 18 -1.83 -15.15 10.10
CA ARG A 18 -0.58 -15.58 10.72
C ARG A 18 0.22 -14.31 10.93
N THR A 19 0.51 -14.04 12.19
CA THR A 19 1.56 -13.16 12.70
C THR A 19 2.89 -13.51 12.04
N THR A 20 3.06 -13.11 10.79
CA THR A 20 4.34 -13.09 10.09
C THR A 20 4.87 -11.68 10.26
N SER A 21 6.11 -11.59 10.74
CA SER A 21 6.83 -10.36 10.99
C SER A 21 6.63 -9.36 9.85
N CYS A 22 5.96 -8.24 10.14
CA CYS A 22 5.75 -7.18 9.17
C CYS A 22 7.11 -6.75 8.60
N THR A 23 7.23 -6.74 7.27
CA THR A 23 8.42 -6.22 6.59
C THR A 23 8.37 -4.69 6.57
N GLU A 24 9.53 -4.04 6.40
CA GLU A 24 9.61 -2.57 6.32
C GLU A 24 8.68 -2.04 5.21
N ILE A 25 8.57 -2.75 4.10
CA ILE A 25 7.69 -2.43 2.97
C ILE A 25 6.22 -2.50 3.38
N GLU A 26 5.82 -3.54 4.10
CA GLU A 26 4.45 -3.67 4.61
C GLU A 26 4.13 -2.59 5.64
N GLN A 27 5.09 -2.22 6.49
CA GLN A 27 4.93 -1.11 7.43
C GLN A 27 4.80 0.23 6.72
N LEU A 28 5.62 0.50 5.70
CA LEU A 28 5.53 1.71 4.87
C LEU A 28 4.14 1.80 4.24
N ARG A 29 3.66 0.70 3.64
CA ARG A 29 2.32 0.65 3.03
C ARG A 29 1.22 0.89 4.08
N LYS A 30 1.25 0.16 5.20
CA LYS A 30 0.28 0.34 6.31
C LYS A 30 0.32 1.76 6.87
N GLY A 31 1.49 2.39 6.92
CA GLY A 31 1.69 3.77 7.38
C GLY A 31 1.06 4.82 6.46
N THR A 32 0.92 4.52 5.16
CA THR A 32 0.19 5.41 4.23
C THR A 32 -1.33 5.33 4.35
N GLY A 33 -1.88 4.27 4.96
CA GLY A 33 -3.32 4.01 5.00
C GLY A 33 -3.94 3.60 3.67
N LEU A 34 -3.14 3.32 2.64
CA LEU A 34 -3.60 2.92 1.31
C LEU A 34 -3.83 1.41 1.21
N LYS A 35 -4.82 1.01 0.41
CA LYS A 35 -4.99 -0.39 -0.02
C LYS A 35 -3.79 -0.77 -0.92
N ILE A 36 -3.49 -2.07 -1.01
CA ILE A 36 -2.33 -2.54 -1.78
C ILE A 36 -2.43 -2.19 -3.27
N ASP A 37 -3.65 -2.17 -3.81
CA ASP A 37 -3.95 -1.81 -5.19
C ASP A 37 -3.64 -0.32 -5.46
N ASP A 38 -4.10 0.56 -4.58
CA ASP A 38 -3.81 1.99 -4.62
C ASP A 38 -2.32 2.27 -4.46
N PHE A 39 -1.67 1.57 -3.53
CA PHE A 39 -0.23 1.69 -3.31
C PHE A 39 0.58 1.28 -4.54
N ALA A 40 0.19 0.17 -5.19
CA ALA A 40 0.82 -0.28 -6.42
C ALA A 40 0.61 0.72 -7.56
N ARG A 41 -0.60 1.28 -7.68
CA ARG A 41 -0.93 2.32 -8.67
C ARG A 41 -0.11 3.59 -8.48
N VAL A 42 0.01 4.09 -7.25
CA VAL A 42 0.81 5.28 -6.91
C VAL A 42 2.29 5.07 -7.22
N LEU A 43 2.80 3.86 -7.01
CA LEU A 43 4.18 3.51 -7.34
C LEU A 43 4.39 3.15 -8.83
N GLY A 44 3.33 3.04 -9.63
CA GLY A 44 3.41 2.62 -11.02
C GLY A 44 3.83 1.15 -11.20
N VAL A 45 3.61 0.31 -10.21
CA VAL A 45 3.99 -1.12 -10.21
C VAL A 45 2.75 -2.01 -10.13
N SER A 46 2.94 -3.31 -10.41
CA SER A 46 1.87 -4.29 -10.22
C SER A 46 1.71 -4.68 -8.74
N VAL A 47 0.48 -5.00 -8.33
CA VAL A 47 0.19 -5.52 -6.98
C VAL A 47 1.02 -6.76 -6.64
N ALA A 48 1.30 -7.60 -7.63
CA ALA A 48 2.21 -8.75 -7.48
C ALA A 48 3.61 -8.32 -7.04
N MET A 49 4.16 -7.24 -7.62
CA MET A 49 5.50 -6.72 -7.28
C MET A 49 5.54 -6.25 -5.83
N VAL A 50 4.50 -5.55 -5.36
CA VAL A 50 4.38 -5.12 -3.95
C VAL A 50 4.36 -6.34 -3.02
N LYS A 51 3.60 -7.39 -3.37
CA LYS A 51 3.58 -8.66 -2.61
C LYS A 51 4.93 -9.36 -2.61
N GLU A 52 5.68 -9.31 -3.70
CA GLU A 52 7.03 -9.87 -3.77
C GLU A 52 8.02 -9.13 -2.87
N TRP A 53 7.89 -7.79 -2.77
CA TRP A 53 8.66 -6.99 -1.83
C TRP A 53 8.28 -7.28 -0.38
N GLU A 54 6.98 -7.36 -0.08
CA GLU A 54 6.49 -7.72 1.26
C GLU A 54 6.94 -9.14 1.64
N SER A 55 7.08 -10.05 0.67
CA SER A 55 7.59 -11.41 0.84
C SER A 55 9.12 -11.51 0.86
N ARG A 56 9.85 -10.39 0.75
CA ARG A 56 11.33 -10.32 0.61
C ARG A 56 11.90 -11.14 -0.56
N ARG A 57 11.08 -11.47 -1.57
CA ARG A 57 11.52 -12.19 -2.78
C ARG A 57 12.28 -11.27 -3.72
N VAL A 58 11.81 -10.03 -3.84
CA VAL A 58 12.38 -9.00 -4.70
C VAL A 58 12.71 -7.78 -3.85
N LYS A 59 13.82 -7.12 -4.15
CA LYS A 59 14.21 -5.87 -3.47
C LYS A 59 13.78 -4.68 -4.33
N PRO A 60 13.00 -3.72 -3.79
CA PRO A 60 12.69 -2.49 -4.50
C PRO A 60 13.97 -1.69 -4.79
N SER A 61 13.97 -0.95 -5.88
CA SER A 61 15.04 -0.01 -6.22
C SER A 61 15.10 1.15 -5.21
N SER A 62 16.23 1.86 -5.21
CA SER A 62 16.41 3.03 -4.35
C SER A 62 15.37 4.13 -4.62
N ALA A 63 14.91 4.25 -5.88
CA ALA A 63 13.86 5.20 -6.25
C ALA A 63 12.51 4.84 -5.63
N GLU A 64 12.11 3.57 -5.72
CA GLU A 64 10.85 3.07 -5.15
C GLU A 64 10.85 3.21 -3.63
N LEU A 65 11.95 2.87 -2.96
CA LEU A 65 12.08 3.06 -1.51
C LEU A 65 11.92 4.53 -1.08
N LYS A 66 12.55 5.46 -1.82
CA LYS A 66 12.41 6.90 -1.56
C LYS A 66 10.96 7.34 -1.77
N LEU A 67 10.31 6.87 -2.83
CA LEU A 67 8.92 7.20 -3.12
C LEU A 67 7.98 6.68 -2.04
N MET A 68 8.15 5.43 -1.58
CA MET A 68 7.37 4.87 -0.46
C MET A 68 7.52 5.69 0.82
N ARG A 69 8.75 6.08 1.17
CA ARG A 69 9.01 6.95 2.34
C ARG A 69 8.41 8.34 2.17
N LEU A 70 8.45 8.88 0.96
CA LEU A 70 7.89 10.18 0.63
C LEU A 70 6.35 10.18 0.77
N ILE A 71 5.69 9.13 0.26
CA ILE A 71 4.23 8.97 0.38
C ILE A 71 3.83 8.76 1.86
N GLN A 72 4.63 8.02 2.63
CA GLN A 72 4.40 7.85 4.06
C GLN A 72 4.56 9.19 4.81
N ALA A 73 5.58 9.98 4.49
CA ALA A 73 5.82 11.27 5.14
C ALA A 73 4.79 12.33 4.73
N ASN A 74 4.24 12.23 3.52
CA ASN A 74 3.25 13.14 2.99
C ASN A 74 2.11 12.37 2.29
N PRO A 75 1.06 11.99 3.03
CA PRO A 75 -0.07 11.26 2.45
C PRO A 75 -0.87 12.08 1.43
N ALA A 76 -0.74 13.41 1.39
CA ALA A 76 -1.37 14.22 0.35
C ALA A 76 -0.76 13.97 -1.05
N LEU A 77 0.53 13.61 -1.11
CA LEU A 77 1.17 13.21 -2.38
C LEU A 77 0.57 11.94 -2.97
N SER A 78 0.11 11.00 -2.13
CA SER A 78 -0.57 9.80 -2.66
C SER A 78 -1.78 10.18 -3.50
N LYS A 79 -2.54 11.19 -3.08
CA LYS A 79 -3.73 11.66 -3.79
C LYS A 79 -3.37 12.34 -5.10
N GLN A 80 -2.30 13.15 -5.11
CA GLN A 80 -1.82 13.81 -6.34
C GLN A 80 -1.25 12.81 -7.35
N LEU A 81 -0.69 11.69 -6.91
CA LEU A 81 -0.20 10.63 -7.78
C LEU A 81 -1.30 9.74 -8.35
N MET A 82 -2.53 9.84 -7.82
CA MET A 82 -3.71 9.13 -8.33
C MET A 82 -4.53 9.97 -9.32
N GLU A 83 -4.24 11.27 -9.43
CA GLU A 83 -4.91 12.23 -10.32
C GLU A 83 -4.24 12.25 -11.70
#